data_AF-I6ATG1-F1
#
_entry.id   AF-I6ATG1-F1
#
_cell.length_a   1.000
_cell.length_b   1.000
_cell.length_c   1.000
_cell.angle_alpha   90.00
_cell.angle_beta   90.00
_cell.angle_gamma   90.00
#
_symmetry.space_group_name_H-M   'P 1'
#
loop_
_entity.id
_entity.type
_entity.pdbx_description
1 polymer ?
#
loop_
_entity_poly.entity_id
_entity_poly.type
_entity_poly.pdbx_seq_one_letter_code
_entity_poly.pdbx_strand_id
1 'polypeptide(L)'
;MKKGQRVVCINDTFSEFIRAVYTDLPVKGKTYTIREVFLGREKIVKGGDSATVGLLLEELHNPPDPFHQGGQELGFTSERFAPLEELPDEEARAEAEGELVEAGSGHSGFWNN
;
A
#
# COMPACT_ATOMS: atom_id res chain seq x y z
N MET A 1 0.59 5.13 -12.17
CA MET A 1 1.50 4.95 -11.03
C MET A 1 2.89 5.35 -11.44
N LYS A 2 3.66 6.00 -10.56
CA LYS A 2 5.02 6.49 -10.86
C LYS A 2 6.02 6.09 -9.77
N LYS A 3 7.30 6.01 -10.12
CA LYS A 3 8.39 5.81 -9.16
C LYS A 3 8.36 6.91 -8.08
N GLY A 4 8.61 6.52 -6.83
CA GLY A 4 8.58 7.39 -5.64
C GLY A 4 7.18 7.67 -5.09
N GLN A 5 6.11 7.19 -5.73
CA GLN A 5 4.74 7.38 -5.23
C GLN A 5 4.43 6.44 -4.07
N ARG A 6 3.75 6.96 -3.04
CA ARG A 6 3.18 6.16 -1.96
C ARG A 6 1.85 5.52 -2.39
N VAL A 7 1.71 4.23 -2.10
CA VAL A 7 0.54 3.43 -2.43
C VAL A 7 0.14 2.56 -1.25
N VAL A 8 -1.16 2.32 -1.06
CA VAL A 8 -1.68 1.40 -0.06
C VAL A 8 -2.03 0.07 -0.70
N CYS A 9 -1.67 -1.05 -0.06
CA CYS A 9 -2.10 -2.37 -0.51
C CYS A 9 -3.60 -2.55 -0.21
N ILE A 10 -4.40 -2.80 -1.25
CA ILE A 10 -5.85 -3.03 -1.13
C ILE A 10 -6.22 -4.52 -1.24
N ASN A 11 -5.32 -5.34 -1.77
CA ASN A 11 -5.54 -6.78 -1.98
C ASN A 11 -4.26 -7.61 -1.73
N ASP A 12 -4.22 -8.27 -0.58
CA ASP A 12 -3.18 -9.17 -0.11
C ASP A 12 -3.50 -10.67 -0.32
N THR A 13 -4.47 -10.97 -1.18
CA THR A 13 -4.82 -12.37 -1.49
C THR A 13 -3.83 -12.96 -2.50
N PHE A 14 -2.99 -13.88 -2.03
CA PHE A 14 -2.00 -14.61 -2.82
C PHE A 14 -2.27 -16.11 -2.81
N SER A 15 -2.08 -16.76 -3.96
CA SER A 15 -2.16 -18.22 -4.07
C SER A 15 -1.00 -18.90 -3.33
N GLU A 16 -1.18 -20.17 -2.97
CA GLU A 16 -0.16 -20.98 -2.31
C GLU A 16 1.18 -20.98 -3.06
N PHE A 17 1.13 -21.01 -4.39
CA PHE A 17 2.33 -20.95 -5.23
C PHE A 17 3.10 -19.63 -5.05
N ILE A 18 2.40 -18.49 -5.03
CA ILE A 18 3.03 -17.18 -4.83
C ILE A 18 3.66 -17.10 -3.43
N ARG A 19 2.97 -17.62 -2.41
CA ARG A 19 3.49 -17.69 -1.03
C ARG A 19 4.74 -18.57 -0.90
N ALA A 20 4.91 -19.56 -1.78
CA ALA A 20 6.09 -20.42 -1.77
C ALA A 20 7.32 -19.80 -2.46
N VAL A 21 7.10 -18.86 -3.39
CA VAL A 21 8.18 -18.28 -4.22
C VAL A 21 8.59 -16.88 -3.73
N TYR A 22 7.66 -16.11 -3.15
CA TYR A 22 7.94 -14.78 -2.62
C TYR A 22 8.45 -14.87 -1.18
N THR A 23 9.47 -14.07 -0.87
CA THR A 23 9.97 -13.92 0.51
C THR A 23 9.09 -12.94 1.27
N ASP A 24 8.72 -11.84 0.62
CA ASP A 24 7.97 -10.74 1.22
C ASP A 24 6.70 -10.47 0.41
N LEU A 25 5.58 -10.37 1.13
CA LEU A 25 4.26 -10.09 0.56
C LEU A 25 3.66 -8.83 1.17
N PRO A 26 3.01 -7.98 0.36
CA PRO A 26 2.34 -6.79 0.86
C PRO A 26 1.12 -7.18 1.68
N VAL A 27 0.89 -6.42 2.75
CA VAL A 27 -0.23 -6.64 3.69
C VAL A 27 -1.29 -5.58 3.43
N LYS A 28 -2.55 -6.00 3.38
CA LYS A 28 -3.66 -5.09 3.14
C LYS A 28 -3.71 -3.98 4.19
N GLY A 29 -3.91 -2.74 3.74
CA GLY A 29 -3.93 -1.54 4.57
C GLY A 29 -2.56 -0.96 4.91
N LYS A 30 -1.46 -1.64 4.57
CA LYS A 30 -0.12 -1.05 4.70
C LYS A 30 0.23 -0.19 3.50
N THR A 31 0.97 0.87 3.78
CA THR A 31 1.52 1.79 2.79
C THR A 31 2.92 1.34 2.37
N TYR A 32 3.20 1.50 1.08
CA TYR A 32 4.44 1.14 0.42
C TYR A 32 4.85 2.23 -0.57
N THR A 33 6.13 2.27 -0.90
CA THR A 33 6.72 3.25 -1.83
C THR A 33 7.18 2.55 -3.10
N ILE A 34 6.77 3.06 -4.26
CA ILE A 34 7.15 2.46 -5.54
C ILE A 34 8.64 2.73 -5.83
N ARG A 35 9.45 1.68 -5.82
CA ARG A 35 10.87 1.70 -6.22
C ARG A 35 11.04 1.72 -7.73
N GLU A 36 10.25 0.92 -8.43
CA GLU A 36 10.31 0.80 -9.89
C GLU A 36 8.95 0.39 -10.47
N VAL A 37 8.67 0.84 -11.69
CA VAL A 37 7.50 0.47 -12.48
C VAL A 37 8.00 -0.20 -13.75
N PHE A 38 7.54 -1.41 -14.02
CA PHE A 38 7.92 -2.17 -15.22
C PHE A 38 6.66 -2.67 -15.95
N LEU A 39 6.80 -2.87 -17.26
CA LEU A 39 5.76 -3.51 -18.06
C LEU A 39 5.92 -5.04 -17.94
N GLY A 40 4.98 -5.68 -17.26
CA GLY A 40 4.84 -7.13 -17.23
C GLY A 40 4.48 -7.64 -18.62
N ARG A 41 5.14 -8.70 -19.05
CA ARG A 41 4.81 -9.42 -20.30
C ARG A 41 4.05 -10.68 -19.94
N GLU A 42 2.74 -10.67 -20.12
CA GLU A 42 1.92 -11.89 -20.08
C GLU A 42 2.23 -12.72 -21.33
N LYS A 43 3.19 -13.65 -21.18
CA LYS A 43 3.62 -14.66 -22.17
C LYS A 43 3.92 -14.14 -23.59
N ILE A 44 5.10 -14.50 -24.08
CA ILE A 44 5.41 -14.50 -25.52
C ILE A 44 4.56 -15.61 -26.20
N VAL A 45 3.26 -15.42 -26.32
CA VAL A 45 2.40 -16.14 -27.26
C VAL A 45 1.63 -15.10 -28.05
N LYS A 46 2.02 -14.98 -29.33
CA LYS A 46 1.31 -14.33 -30.43
C LYS A 46 0.02 -13.57 -30.06
N GLY A 47 0.14 -12.27 -29.85
CA GLY A 47 -0.96 -11.32 -30.11
C GLY A 47 -2.03 -11.14 -29.04
N GLY A 48 -1.68 -11.20 -27.74
CA GLY A 48 -2.56 -10.71 -26.67
C GLY A 48 -2.12 -9.32 -26.18
N ASP A 49 -2.91 -8.28 -26.47
CA ASP A 49 -2.66 -6.87 -26.12
C ASP A 49 -2.94 -6.53 -24.62
N SER A 50 -2.53 -7.38 -23.67
CA SER A 50 -2.65 -7.08 -22.22
C SER A 50 -1.28 -6.83 -21.59
N ALA A 51 -0.77 -5.60 -21.66
CA ALA A 51 0.39 -5.20 -20.89
C ALA A 51 -0.04 -4.93 -19.43
N THR A 52 0.36 -5.80 -18.50
CA THR A 52 0.13 -5.58 -17.06
C THR A 52 1.22 -4.68 -16.50
N VAL A 53 0.86 -3.74 -15.63
CA VAL A 53 1.86 -2.89 -14.96
C VAL A 53 2.33 -3.60 -13.68
N GLY A 54 3.62 -3.91 -13.64
CA GLY A 54 4.30 -4.46 -12.47
C GLY A 54 5.02 -3.39 -11.65
N LEU A 55 5.03 -3.58 -10.34
CA LEU A 55 5.62 -2.67 -9.36
C LEU A 55 6.66 -3.40 -8.51
N LEU A 56 7.79 -2.73 -8.28
CA LEU A 56 8.70 -3.05 -7.19
C LEU A 56 8.51 -2.03 -6.08
N LEU A 57 8.57 -2.49 -4.83
CA LEU A 57 8.43 -1.64 -3.65
C LEU A 57 9.80 -1.45 -2.98
N GLU A 58 9.97 -0.34 -2.26
CA GLU A 58 11.19 -0.07 -1.48
C GLU A 58 11.23 -0.94 -0.21
N GLU A 59 10.08 -1.23 0.38
CA GLU A 59 9.99 -1.95 1.65
C GLU A 59 10.01 -3.48 1.50
N LEU A 60 9.78 -3.98 0.28
CA LEU A 60 9.71 -5.42 -0.01
C LEU A 60 10.73 -5.78 -1.09
N HIS A 61 11.62 -6.72 -0.77
CA HIS A 61 12.66 -7.21 -1.67
C HIS A 61 12.53 -8.71 -1.86
N ASN A 62 12.19 -9.11 -3.07
CA ASN A 62 11.98 -10.52 -3.41
C ASN A 62 13.15 -11.10 -4.21
N PRO A 63 13.29 -12.44 -4.23
CA PRO A 63 14.26 -13.08 -5.10
C PRO A 63 13.94 -12.82 -6.59
N PRO A 64 14.92 -12.98 -7.48
CA PRO A 64 14.69 -12.95 -8.91
C PRO A 64 13.68 -14.04 -9.32
N ASP A 65 12.85 -13.74 -10.30
CA ASP A 65 11.85 -14.67 -10.82
C ASP A 65 12.53 -15.90 -11.44
N PRO A 66 12.31 -17.11 -10.89
CA PRO A 66 12.91 -18.34 -11.41
C PRO A 66 12.44 -18.69 -12.83
N PHE A 67 11.33 -18.11 -13.29
CA PHE A 67 10.78 -18.31 -14.64
C PHE A 67 11.18 -17.19 -15.61
N HIS A 68 11.85 -16.14 -15.13
CA HIS A 68 12.32 -15.06 -15.98
C HIS A 68 13.78 -15.25 -16.37
N GLN A 69 14.04 -15.47 -17.67
CA GLN A 69 15.41 -15.58 -18.21
C GLN A 69 16.27 -14.34 -17.96
N GLY A 70 15.66 -13.17 -17.72
CA GLY A 70 16.36 -11.93 -17.39
C GLY A 70 16.65 -11.72 -15.89
N GLY A 71 16.27 -12.65 -15.01
CA GLY A 71 16.50 -12.54 -13.57
C GLY A 71 15.85 -11.32 -12.92
N GLN A 72 14.71 -10.88 -13.46
CA GLN A 72 13.98 -9.72 -12.95
C GLN A 72 13.36 -10.06 -11.60
N GLU A 73 13.42 -9.12 -10.67
CA GLU A 73 12.82 -9.28 -9.34
C GLU A 73 11.31 -9.55 -9.43
N LEU A 74 10.82 -10.43 -8.55
CA LEU A 74 9.39 -10.71 -8.40
C LEU A 74 8.64 -9.49 -7.86
N GLY A 75 8.03 -8.76 -8.79
CA GLY A 75 7.18 -7.61 -8.47
C GLY A 75 5.72 -7.98 -8.22
N PHE A 76 4.90 -6.95 -8.06
CA PHE A 76 3.47 -7.05 -7.78
C PHE A 76 2.66 -6.32 -8.85
N THR A 77 1.45 -6.79 -9.15
CA THR A 77 0.58 -6.09 -10.10
C THR A 77 0.05 -4.79 -9.51
N SER A 78 0.00 -3.74 -10.32
CA SER A 78 -0.50 -2.43 -9.89
C SER A 78 -1.94 -2.46 -9.36
N GLU A 79 -2.76 -3.39 -9.84
CA GLU A 79 -4.16 -3.56 -9.45
C GLU A 79 -4.36 -3.91 -7.97
N ARG A 80 -3.30 -4.34 -7.28
CA ARG A 80 -3.34 -4.64 -5.83
C ARG A 80 -3.10 -3.43 -4.95
N PHE A 81 -2.81 -2.27 -5.55
CA PHE A 81 -2.46 -1.05 -4.84
C PHE A 81 -3.36 0.11 -5.25
N ALA A 82 -3.69 0.95 -4.29
CA ALA A 82 -4.35 2.23 -4.54
C ALA A 82 -3.35 3.38 -4.29
N PRO A 83 -3.30 4.40 -5.15
CA PRO A 83 -2.61 5.65 -4.87
C PRO A 83 -3.10 6.26 -3.55
N LEU A 84 -2.17 6.67 -2.67
CA LEU A 84 -2.51 7.57 -1.59
C LEU A 84 -2.45 9.00 -2.15
N GLU A 85 -3.57 9.72 -2.08
CA GLU A 85 -3.58 11.16 -2.30
C GLU A 85 -2.93 11.82 -1.08
N GLU A 86 -1.79 12.49 -1.29
CA GLU A 86 -1.22 13.35 -0.27
C GLU A 86 -2.04 14.64 -0.29
N LEU A 87 -2.97 14.78 0.68
CA LEU A 87 -3.56 16.07 0.95
C LEU A 87 -2.40 17.03 1.28
N PRO A 88 -2.34 18.23 0.68
CA PRO A 88 -1.32 19.21 1.03
C PRO A 88 -1.32 19.46 2.55
N ASP A 89 -0.15 19.69 3.13
CA ASP A 89 0.20 19.59 4.56
C ASP A 89 -0.63 20.43 5.57
N GLU A 90 -1.71 21.09 5.15
CA GLU A 90 -2.51 22.00 5.98
C GLU A 90 -3.53 21.28 6.88
N GLU A 91 -3.96 20.06 6.54
CA GLU A 91 -5.05 19.35 7.25
C GLU A 91 -4.58 18.31 8.29
N ALA A 92 -3.30 17.92 8.32
CA ALA A 92 -2.78 16.91 9.24
C ALA A 92 -2.65 17.38 10.70
N ARG A 93 -2.84 18.68 10.99
CA ARG A 93 -2.71 19.24 12.35
C ARG A 93 -4.02 19.21 13.16
N ALA A 94 -5.17 19.00 12.53
CA ALA A 94 -6.46 19.11 13.22
C ALA A 94 -6.85 17.88 14.07
N GLU A 95 -6.23 16.71 13.86
CA GLU A 95 -6.67 15.44 14.48
C GLU A 95 -5.91 15.07 15.77
N ALA A 96 -4.86 15.82 16.14
CA ALA A 96 -4.05 15.54 17.35
C ALA A 96 -4.33 16.49 18.54
N GLU A 97 -5.05 17.60 18.33
CA GLU A 97 -5.38 18.59 19.38
C GLU A 97 -6.88 18.46 19.77
N GLY A 98 -7.38 17.25 20.04
CA GLY A 98 -8.78 17.01 20.41
C GLY A 98 -9.02 16.42 21.81
N GLU A 99 -8.01 15.85 22.46
CA GLU A 99 -8.18 15.17 23.75
C GLU A 99 -7.33 15.81 24.85
N LEU A 100 -7.63 17.06 25.16
CA LEU A 100 -7.21 17.70 26.40
C LEU A 100 -8.26 18.75 26.76
N VAL A 101 -9.01 18.48 27.84
CA VAL A 101 -9.67 19.40 28.80
C VAL A 101 -11.12 19.00 29.05
N GLU A 102 -11.37 18.26 30.13
CA GLU A 102 -12.44 18.64 31.07
C GLU A 102 -12.10 18.15 32.49
N ALA A 103 -11.19 18.86 33.14
CA ALA A 103 -11.11 18.88 34.59
C ALA A 103 -12.01 20.02 35.11
N GLY A 104 -13.12 19.63 35.75
CA GLY A 104 -13.75 20.40 36.82
C GLY A 104 -15.10 21.05 36.49
N SER A 105 -16.14 20.69 37.26
CA SER A 105 -16.73 21.56 38.30
C SER A 105 -18.20 21.22 38.60
N GLY A 106 -18.49 20.93 39.87
CA GLY A 106 -19.71 21.37 40.57
C GLY A 106 -21.05 20.73 40.21
N HIS A 107 -21.38 19.61 40.84
CA HIS A 107 -22.77 19.14 40.90
C HIS A 107 -23.58 20.00 41.89
N SER A 108 -24.57 20.70 41.34
CA SER A 108 -25.87 21.12 41.90
C SER A 108 -25.88 21.85 43.26
N GLY A 109 -26.35 23.09 43.38
CA GLY A 109 -27.64 23.54 42.86
C GLY A 109 -28.77 23.20 43.83
N PHE A 110 -28.86 23.99 44.91
CA PHE A 110 -30.08 24.62 45.44
C PHE A 110 -31.43 23.93 45.08
N TRP A 111 -32.10 23.33 46.08
CA TRP A 111 -33.55 23.10 46.04
C TRP A 111 -34.21 23.59 47.34
N ASN A 112 -35.36 24.20 47.11
CA ASN A 112 -36.22 25.03 47.95
C ASN A 112 -36.87 24.37 49.19
N ASN A 113 -37.29 25.30 50.07
CA ASN A 113 -38.48 25.35 50.93
C ASN A 113 -38.38 24.81 52.37
#